data_AF-A0A072P7F9-F1
#
_entry.id   AF-A0A072P7F9-F1
#
_cell.length_a   1.000
_cell.length_b   1.000
_cell.length_c   1.000
_cell.angle_alpha   90.00
_cell.angle_beta   90.00
_cell.angle_gamma   90.00
#
_symmetry.space_group_name_H-M   'P 1'
#
loop_
_entity.id
_entity.type
_entity.pdbx_description
1 polymer ?
#
loop_
_entity_poly.entity_id
_entity_poly.type
_entity_poly.pdbx_seq_one_letter_code
_entity_poly.pdbx_strand_id
1 'polypeptide(L)'
;MASRLVLVIGDLFIPDRAPDLPAKFRKLLSPGKIGQIICLGNLTDKETYDFLRQTAPDLHIVKGDYDIEASNLALSKVVQHGGLRFGFTHGHTIIPQGDADALLIAARQMDVDVLLWGGTHKFEAYELEGKFFVNPGSGTGAFTSNWTAIDEEPVPSFCLMDIQGDVLVLYVYQLRTDANGNENVAVEKVSFRKPAPAEAS
;
A
#
# COMPACT_ATOMS: atom_id res chain seq x y z
N MET A 1 8.34 -5.68 23.36
CA MET A 1 8.35 -6.18 21.97
C MET A 1 8.76 -5.03 21.08
N ALA A 2 9.76 -5.19 20.21
CA ALA A 2 10.19 -4.09 19.34
C ALA A 2 9.00 -3.65 18.46
N SER A 3 8.65 -2.37 18.50
CA SER A 3 7.63 -1.79 17.61
C SER A 3 8.09 -1.99 16.17
N ARG A 4 7.49 -2.94 15.48
CA ARG A 4 7.85 -3.31 14.10
C ARG A 4 6.94 -2.52 13.16
N LEU A 5 7.53 -1.60 12.42
CA LEU A 5 6.84 -0.87 11.35
C LEU A 5 6.44 -1.85 10.24
N VAL A 6 5.24 -1.66 9.69
CA VAL A 6 4.73 -2.39 8.53
C VAL A 6 4.84 -1.49 7.31
N LEU A 7 5.63 -1.90 6.32
CA LEU A 7 5.70 -1.20 5.03
C LEU A 7 4.53 -1.64 4.15
N VAL A 8 3.85 -0.69 3.53
CA VAL A 8 2.86 -0.92 2.47
C VAL A 8 3.39 -0.29 1.19
N ILE A 9 3.57 -1.12 0.15
CA ILE A 9 4.10 -0.70 -1.14
C ILE A 9 3.44 -1.50 -2.27
N GLY A 10 3.31 -0.97 -3.47
CA GLY A 10 2.70 -1.66 -4.60
C GLY A 10 2.93 -0.89 -5.89
N ASP A 11 2.45 -1.45 -6.99
CA ASP A 11 2.48 -0.83 -8.31
C ASP A 11 3.90 -0.35 -8.70
N LEU A 12 4.87 -1.26 -8.60
CA LEU A 12 6.27 -0.97 -8.90
C LEU A 12 6.54 -1.03 -10.40
N PHE A 13 5.99 -2.05 -11.08
CA PHE A 13 6.13 -2.26 -12.53
C PHE A 13 7.57 -2.24 -13.03
N ILE A 14 8.47 -2.90 -12.31
CA ILE A 14 9.87 -3.01 -12.69
C ILE A 14 10.06 -4.32 -13.48
N PRO A 15 10.62 -4.31 -14.70
CA PRO A 15 11.23 -3.18 -15.42
C PRO A 15 10.28 -2.47 -16.42
N ASP A 16 9.05 -2.95 -16.59
CA ASP A 16 8.20 -2.59 -17.74
C ASP A 16 7.78 -1.12 -17.80
N ARG A 17 7.55 -0.48 -16.66
CA ARG A 17 7.15 0.95 -16.58
C ARG A 17 8.16 1.82 -15.83
N ALA A 18 8.98 1.21 -14.98
CA ALA A 18 10.00 1.92 -14.21
C ALA A 18 11.30 1.12 -14.16
N PRO A 19 12.47 1.78 -14.24
CA PRO A 19 13.75 1.08 -14.23
C PRO A 19 14.17 0.58 -12.84
N ASP A 20 13.89 1.33 -11.78
CA ASP A 20 14.19 0.97 -10.38
C ASP A 20 13.37 1.85 -9.42
N LEU A 21 13.36 1.52 -8.13
CA LEU A 21 12.88 2.39 -7.06
C LEU A 21 13.72 3.67 -6.96
N PRO A 22 13.11 4.83 -6.67
CA PRO A 22 13.86 6.05 -6.43
C PRO A 22 14.93 5.89 -5.35
N ALA A 23 16.13 6.40 -5.61
CA ALA A 23 17.29 6.20 -4.73
C ALA A 23 17.05 6.70 -3.29
N LYS A 24 16.24 7.75 -3.13
CA LYS A 24 15.84 8.25 -1.80
C LYS A 24 14.98 7.25 -1.04
N PHE A 25 14.07 6.55 -1.73
CA PHE A 25 13.23 5.52 -1.13
C PHE A 25 14.04 4.28 -0.77
N ARG A 26 14.94 3.82 -1.66
CA ARG A 26 15.83 2.68 -1.39
C ARG A 26 16.67 2.89 -0.11
N LYS A 27 17.11 4.13 0.16
CA LYS A 27 17.81 4.48 1.42
C LYS A 27 16.91 4.38 2.66
N LEU A 28 15.64 4.78 2.53
CA LEU A 28 14.66 4.72 3.63
C LEU A 28 14.27 3.27 3.95
N LEU A 29 14.17 2.42 2.93
CA LEU A 29 13.86 0.99 3.02
C LEU A 29 15.07 0.13 3.44
N SER A 30 15.94 0.66 4.30
CA SER A 30 17.10 -0.09 4.79
C SER A 30 16.67 -1.24 5.72
N PRO A 31 17.30 -2.44 5.61
CA PRO A 31 17.00 -3.58 6.47
C PRO A 31 17.09 -3.25 7.97
N GLY A 32 16.21 -3.86 8.77
CA GLY A 32 16.23 -3.77 10.23
C GLY A 32 15.29 -2.73 10.85
N LYS A 33 14.77 -1.78 10.07
CA LYS A 33 13.71 -0.85 10.55
C LYS A 33 12.30 -1.40 10.36
N ILE A 34 12.09 -2.14 9.28
CA ILE A 34 10.80 -2.67 8.85
C ILE A 34 10.69 -4.12 9.32
N GLY A 35 9.62 -4.44 10.04
CA GLY A 35 9.39 -5.79 10.54
C GLY A 35 8.58 -6.66 9.60
N GLN A 36 7.72 -6.04 8.79
CA GLN A 36 6.84 -6.72 7.84
C GLN A 36 6.61 -5.83 6.62
N ILE A 37 6.49 -6.43 5.44
CA ILE A 37 6.13 -5.77 4.19
C ILE A 37 4.81 -6.37 3.68
N ILE A 38 3.86 -5.50 3.38
CA ILE A 38 2.65 -5.82 2.63
C ILE A 38 2.82 -5.20 1.24
N CYS A 39 2.98 -6.07 0.25
CA CYS A 39 3.07 -5.67 -1.13
C CYS A 39 1.74 -5.92 -1.86
N LEU A 40 1.21 -4.87 -2.49
CA LEU A 40 -0.08 -4.91 -3.16
C LEU A 40 -0.01 -5.47 -4.60
N GLY A 41 1.14 -5.96 -5.05
CA GLY A 41 1.33 -6.57 -6.36
C GLY A 41 1.98 -5.64 -7.38
N ASN A 42 2.08 -6.13 -8.62
CA ASN A 42 2.76 -5.49 -9.76
C ASN A 42 4.26 -5.28 -9.51
N LEU A 43 4.96 -6.36 -9.16
CA LEU A 43 6.43 -6.36 -9.05
C LEU A 43 7.08 -6.76 -10.37
N THR A 44 6.41 -7.58 -11.18
CA THR A 44 6.77 -8.07 -12.53
C THR A 44 8.12 -8.81 -12.67
N ASP A 45 9.12 -8.54 -11.84
CA ASP A 45 10.43 -9.20 -11.86
C ASP A 45 10.75 -9.97 -10.56
N LYS A 46 11.76 -10.83 -10.66
CA LYS A 46 12.27 -11.59 -9.51
C LYS A 46 13.22 -10.75 -8.64
N GLU A 47 13.95 -9.80 -9.23
CA GLU A 47 14.93 -8.99 -8.51
C GLU A 47 14.26 -8.10 -7.47
N THR A 48 13.14 -7.47 -7.81
CA THR A 48 12.35 -6.67 -6.86
C THR A 48 11.76 -7.55 -5.76
N TYR A 49 11.29 -8.76 -6.09
CA TYR A 49 10.83 -9.73 -5.09
C TYR A 49 11.95 -10.08 -4.10
N ASP A 50 13.13 -10.42 -4.60
CA ASP A 50 14.29 -10.78 -3.77
C ASP A 50 14.76 -9.58 -2.91
N PHE A 51 14.69 -8.36 -3.46
CA PHE A 51 14.97 -7.13 -2.71
C PHE A 51 14.00 -6.91 -1.54
N LEU A 52 12.68 -7.04 -1.76
CA LEU A 52 11.69 -6.92 -0.68
C LEU A 52 11.87 -8.03 0.35
N ARG A 53 12.19 -9.26 -0.09
CA ARG A 53 12.42 -10.40 0.80
C ARG A 53 13.66 -10.24 1.67
N GLN A 54 14.69 -9.56 1.19
CA GLN A 54 15.88 -9.20 1.97
C GLN A 54 15.63 -8.04 2.93
N THR A 55 14.69 -7.15 2.60
CA THR A 55 14.40 -5.95 3.39
C THR A 55 13.69 -6.27 4.70
N ALA A 56 12.74 -7.22 4.69
CA ALA A 56 12.01 -7.63 5.88
C ALA A 56 11.83 -9.16 5.98
N PRO A 57 11.84 -9.72 7.21
CA PRO A 57 11.69 -11.16 7.42
C PRO A 57 10.29 -11.69 7.06
N ASP A 58 9.27 -10.85 7.19
CA ASP A 58 7.89 -11.18 6.87
C ASP A 58 7.41 -10.37 5.66
N LEU A 59 7.05 -11.08 4.59
CA LEU A 59 6.66 -10.49 3.32
C LEU A 59 5.34 -11.12 2.88
N HIS A 60 4.32 -10.28 2.77
CA HIS A 60 3.02 -10.64 2.24
C HIS A 60 2.83 -9.96 0.88
N ILE A 61 2.52 -10.76 -0.13
CA ILE A 61 2.25 -10.26 -1.48
C ILE A 61 0.86 -10.75 -1.90
N VAL A 62 0.10 -9.86 -2.55
CA VAL A 62 -1.10 -10.19 -3.30
C VAL A 62 -0.85 -10.02 -4.79
N LYS A 63 -1.64 -10.73 -5.60
CA LYS A 63 -1.49 -10.72 -7.05
C LYS A 63 -1.95 -9.40 -7.64
N GLY A 64 -1.07 -8.73 -8.39
CA GLY A 64 -1.42 -7.64 -9.30
C GLY A 64 -1.90 -8.15 -10.66
N ASP A 65 -2.52 -7.27 -11.44
CA ASP A 65 -3.02 -7.58 -12.78
C ASP A 65 -1.88 -7.86 -13.80
N TYR A 66 -0.69 -7.30 -13.57
CA TYR A 66 0.50 -7.53 -14.41
C TYR A 66 1.44 -8.62 -13.86
N ASP A 67 1.14 -9.22 -12.71
CA ASP A 67 1.91 -10.36 -12.17
C ASP A 67 1.49 -11.68 -12.86
N ILE A 68 1.69 -11.76 -14.18
CA ILE A 68 1.18 -12.83 -15.06
C ILE A 68 1.78 -14.20 -14.70
N GLU A 69 3.08 -14.24 -14.41
CA GLU A 69 3.79 -15.49 -14.09
C GLU A 69 3.56 -15.97 -12.65
N ALA A 70 2.95 -15.14 -11.81
CA ALA A 70 2.77 -15.39 -10.38
C ALA A 70 1.39 -16.00 -10.07
N SER A 71 1.07 -17.13 -10.71
CA SER A 71 -0.23 -17.83 -10.53
C SER A 71 -0.50 -18.31 -9.11
N ASN A 72 0.54 -18.49 -8.30
CA ASN A 72 0.44 -18.94 -6.91
C ASN A 72 0.13 -17.82 -5.91
N LEU A 73 0.09 -16.55 -6.34
CA LEU A 73 -0.24 -15.43 -5.46
C LEU A 73 -1.74 -15.34 -5.24
N ALA A 74 -2.15 -15.14 -3.98
CA ALA A 74 -3.54 -14.92 -3.64
C ALA A 74 -4.00 -13.53 -4.12
N LEU A 75 -5.25 -13.42 -4.55
CA LEU A 75 -5.87 -12.15 -4.95
C LEU A 75 -6.11 -11.21 -3.76
N SER A 76 -6.29 -11.80 -2.58
CA SER A 76 -6.56 -11.07 -1.36
C SER A 76 -6.06 -11.86 -0.15
N LYS A 77 -5.67 -11.16 0.90
CA LYS A 77 -5.18 -11.73 2.17
C LYS A 77 -5.64 -10.87 3.33
N VAL A 78 -5.72 -11.50 4.50
CA VAL A 78 -6.05 -10.83 5.76
C VAL A 78 -4.97 -11.16 6.78
N VAL A 79 -4.48 -10.14 7.47
CA VAL A 79 -3.51 -10.26 8.56
C VAL A 79 -4.04 -9.49 9.77
N GLN A 80 -3.79 -10.02 10.95
CA GLN A 80 -4.20 -9.40 12.20
C GLN A 80 -2.98 -8.84 12.94
N HIS A 81 -3.05 -7.56 13.30
CA HIS A 81 -2.06 -6.90 14.16
C HIS A 81 -2.79 -6.26 15.34
N GLY A 82 -2.53 -6.77 16.54
CA GLY A 82 -3.23 -6.31 17.74
C GLY A 82 -4.75 -6.54 17.63
N GLY A 83 -5.53 -5.49 17.87
CA GLY A 83 -7.01 -5.52 17.74
C GLY A 83 -7.54 -5.20 16.35
N LEU A 84 -6.64 -4.92 15.39
CA LEU A 84 -6.98 -4.51 14.03
C LEU A 84 -6.78 -5.64 13.02
N ARG A 85 -7.77 -5.83 12.17
CA ARG A 85 -7.71 -6.73 11.00
C ARG A 85 -7.43 -5.93 9.74
N PHE A 86 -6.37 -6.30 9.03
CA PHE A 86 -5.92 -5.68 7.80
C PHE A 86 -6.22 -6.60 6.63
N GLY A 87 -7.09 -6.16 5.73
CA GLY A 87 -7.29 -6.80 4.43
C GLY A 87 -6.43 -6.10 3.40
N PHE A 88 -5.89 -6.85 2.46
CA PHE A 88 -5.17 -6.27 1.33
C PHE A 88 -5.46 -6.99 0.03
N THR A 89 -5.58 -6.20 -1.03
CA THR A 89 -5.85 -6.63 -2.41
C THR A 89 -5.24 -5.62 -3.38
N HIS A 90 -4.97 -6.01 -4.62
CA HIS A 90 -4.46 -5.07 -5.62
C HIS A 90 -5.52 -4.08 -6.10
N GLY A 91 -6.81 -4.43 -6.05
CA GLY A 91 -7.91 -3.54 -6.45
C GLY A 91 -8.41 -3.72 -7.88
N HIS A 92 -7.65 -4.35 -8.78
CA HIS A 92 -8.12 -4.66 -10.15
C HIS A 92 -9.35 -5.57 -10.20
N THR A 93 -9.62 -6.32 -9.12
CA THR A 93 -10.80 -7.18 -8.98
C THR A 93 -12.05 -6.43 -8.50
N ILE A 94 -11.92 -5.17 -8.07
CA ILE A 94 -13.00 -4.35 -7.53
C ILE A 94 -13.45 -3.37 -8.62
N ILE A 95 -14.74 -3.45 -8.99
CA ILE A 95 -15.33 -2.67 -10.07
C ILE A 95 -16.55 -1.93 -9.52
N PRO A 96 -16.66 -0.60 -9.70
CA PRO A 96 -15.70 0.30 -10.35
C PRO A 96 -14.41 0.49 -9.55
N GLN A 97 -13.28 0.68 -10.24
CA GLN A 97 -11.99 0.85 -9.58
C GLN A 97 -11.95 2.18 -8.80
N GLY A 98 -11.55 2.13 -7.54
CA GLY A 98 -11.48 3.30 -6.67
C GLY A 98 -12.83 3.81 -6.16
N ASP A 99 -13.94 3.10 -6.44
CA ASP A 99 -15.24 3.43 -5.88
C ASP A 99 -15.31 3.09 -4.38
N ALA A 100 -15.69 4.09 -3.56
CA ALA A 100 -15.66 3.96 -2.11
C ALA A 100 -16.68 2.92 -1.58
N ASP A 101 -17.84 2.80 -2.23
CA ASP A 101 -18.87 1.84 -1.83
C ASP A 101 -18.47 0.41 -2.22
N ALA A 102 -17.88 0.21 -3.40
CA ALA A 102 -17.34 -1.08 -3.83
C ALA A 102 -16.20 -1.55 -2.89
N LEU A 103 -15.30 -0.65 -2.50
CA LEU A 103 -14.24 -0.93 -1.51
C LEU A 103 -14.83 -1.28 -0.15
N LEU A 104 -15.88 -0.57 0.29
CA LEU A 104 -16.56 -0.87 1.55
C LEU A 104 -17.22 -2.26 1.54
N ILE A 105 -17.83 -2.66 0.43
CA ILE A 105 -18.39 -4.00 0.27
C ILE A 105 -17.27 -5.05 0.40
N ALA A 106 -16.13 -4.85 -0.27
CA ALA A 106 -14.99 -5.77 -0.17
C ALA A 106 -14.45 -5.86 1.27
N ALA A 107 -14.31 -4.71 1.95
CA ALA A 107 -13.85 -4.67 3.34
C ALA A 107 -14.81 -5.40 4.30
N ARG A 108 -16.13 -5.29 4.07
CA ARG A 108 -17.15 -6.04 4.82
C ARG A 108 -17.10 -7.54 4.53
N GLN A 109 -16.92 -7.94 3.27
CA GLN A 109 -16.78 -9.36 2.89
C GLN A 109 -15.55 -10.02 3.53
N MET A 110 -14.44 -9.30 3.62
CA MET A 110 -13.21 -9.78 4.24
C MET A 110 -13.22 -9.68 5.78
N ASP A 111 -14.23 -8.98 6.33
CA ASP A 111 -14.37 -8.68 7.75
C ASP A 111 -13.11 -8.02 8.33
N VAL A 112 -12.74 -6.87 7.75
CA VAL A 112 -11.52 -6.13 8.11
C VAL A 112 -11.83 -4.73 8.61
N ASP A 113 -10.95 -4.21 9.47
CA ASP A 113 -11.02 -2.84 9.98
C ASP A 113 -10.28 -1.88 9.04
N VAL A 114 -9.19 -2.35 8.44
CA VAL A 114 -8.35 -1.59 7.51
C VAL A 114 -8.28 -2.34 6.18
N LEU A 115 -8.59 -1.68 5.07
CA LEU A 115 -8.43 -2.22 3.71
C LEU A 115 -7.30 -1.49 3.00
N LEU A 116 -6.28 -2.23 2.58
CA LEU A 116 -5.19 -1.75 1.73
C LEU A 116 -5.47 -2.15 0.29
N TRP A 117 -5.43 -1.19 -0.63
CA TRP A 117 -5.75 -1.42 -2.04
C TRP A 117 -4.85 -0.60 -2.97
N GLY A 118 -4.74 -0.97 -4.25
CA GLY A 118 -3.85 -0.32 -5.21
C GLY A 118 -4.46 -0.15 -6.60
N GLY A 119 -3.61 0.00 -7.61
CA GLY A 119 -3.98 0.06 -9.03
C GLY A 119 -4.33 1.45 -9.55
N THR A 120 -4.65 2.43 -8.70
CA THR A 120 -4.86 3.83 -9.14
C THR A 120 -3.57 4.63 -9.25
N HIS A 121 -2.49 4.14 -8.63
CA HIS A 121 -1.19 4.81 -8.54
C HIS A 121 -1.24 6.18 -7.83
N LYS A 122 -2.36 6.47 -7.14
CA LYS A 122 -2.56 7.69 -6.36
C LYS A 122 -2.66 7.31 -4.88
N PHE A 123 -1.91 8.03 -4.05
CA PHE A 123 -2.02 7.89 -2.62
C PHE A 123 -3.39 8.40 -2.15
N GLU A 124 -4.11 7.56 -1.41
CA GLU A 124 -5.39 7.91 -0.79
C GLU A 124 -5.47 7.28 0.60
N ALA A 125 -5.95 8.04 1.59
CA ALA A 125 -6.23 7.50 2.91
C ALA A 125 -7.47 8.19 3.49
N TYR A 126 -8.50 7.42 3.82
CA TYR A 126 -9.75 7.96 4.33
C TYR A 126 -10.47 6.95 5.24
N GLU A 127 -11.39 7.47 6.05
CA GLU A 127 -12.27 6.67 6.89
C GLU A 127 -13.68 6.66 6.29
N LEU A 128 -14.30 5.49 6.24
CA LEU A 128 -15.68 5.32 5.81
C LEU A 128 -16.35 4.27 6.68
N GLU A 129 -17.48 4.64 7.30
CA GLU A 129 -18.24 3.79 8.22
C GLU A 129 -17.40 3.11 9.32
N GLY A 130 -16.44 3.82 9.90
CA GLY A 130 -15.57 3.28 10.97
C GLY A 130 -14.53 2.28 10.48
N LYS A 131 -14.35 2.13 9.16
CA LYS A 131 -13.26 1.38 8.52
C LYS A 131 -12.27 2.34 7.88
N PHE A 132 -11.01 1.93 7.82
CA PHE A 132 -9.94 2.74 7.24
C PHE A 132 -9.49 2.18 5.90
N PHE A 133 -9.42 3.02 4.88
CA PHE A 133 -9.01 2.66 3.54
C PHE A 133 -7.70 3.34 3.23
N VAL A 134 -6.72 2.57 2.73
CA VAL A 134 -5.40 3.10 2.38
C VAL A 134 -4.97 2.57 1.03
N ASN A 135 -4.57 3.49 0.16
CA ASN A 135 -3.86 3.22 -1.06
C ASN A 135 -2.47 3.85 -0.99
N PRO A 136 -1.38 3.07 -1.03
CA PRO A 136 -0.03 3.60 -0.92
C PRO A 136 0.43 4.36 -2.17
N GLY A 137 -0.33 4.32 -3.28
CA GLY A 137 0.10 4.78 -4.59
C GLY A 137 1.14 3.84 -5.23
N SER A 138 1.90 4.37 -6.20
CA SER A 138 2.96 3.61 -6.87
C SER A 138 4.32 3.87 -6.22
N GLY A 139 5.03 2.81 -5.83
CA GLY A 139 6.37 2.92 -5.23
C GLY A 139 7.43 3.53 -6.15
N THR A 140 7.22 3.48 -7.47
CA THR A 140 8.12 3.97 -8.51
C THR A 140 7.59 5.22 -9.23
N GLY A 141 6.33 5.59 -9.04
CA GLY A 141 5.66 6.58 -9.88
C GLY A 141 5.41 6.06 -11.30
N ALA A 142 5.15 4.76 -11.46
CA ALA A 142 4.81 4.17 -12.74
C ALA A 142 3.56 4.85 -13.32
N PHE A 143 3.51 5.04 -14.65
CA PHE A 143 2.31 5.58 -15.30
C PHE A 143 1.11 4.66 -15.06
N THR A 144 -0.09 5.23 -14.94
CA THR A 144 -1.35 4.47 -14.87
C THR A 144 -2.04 4.48 -16.22
N SER A 145 -2.76 3.40 -16.54
CA SER A 145 -3.60 3.31 -17.74
C SER A 145 -5.00 3.88 -17.53
N ASN A 146 -5.31 4.38 -16.33
CA ASN A 146 -6.64 4.88 -15.99
C ASN A 146 -6.90 6.25 -16.64
N TRP A 147 -8.05 6.40 -17.29
CA TRP A 147 -8.43 7.59 -18.06
C TRP A 147 -8.54 8.86 -17.19
N THR A 148 -8.78 8.70 -15.89
CA THR A 148 -8.92 9.81 -14.94
C THR A 148 -7.59 10.47 -14.55
N ALA A 149 -6.45 9.91 -14.97
CA ALA A 149 -5.12 10.38 -14.62
C ALA A 149 -4.33 11.01 -15.80
N ILE A 150 -5.02 11.41 -16.87
CA ILE A 150 -4.39 11.95 -18.09
C ILE A 150 -3.57 13.23 -17.80
N ASP A 151 -3.91 13.99 -16.76
CA ASP A 151 -3.28 15.29 -16.45
C ASP A 151 -2.45 15.30 -15.14
N GLU A 152 -2.35 14.18 -14.41
CA GLU A 152 -1.55 14.11 -13.17
C GLU A 152 -0.45 13.06 -13.31
N GLU A 153 0.82 13.52 -13.32
CA GLU A 153 1.95 12.60 -13.21
C GLU A 153 1.93 11.88 -11.85
N PRO A 154 1.98 10.54 -11.83
CA PRO A 154 1.94 9.78 -10.58
C PRO A 154 3.19 10.08 -9.75
N VAL A 155 2.96 10.57 -8.54
CA VAL A 155 4.01 10.85 -7.58
C VAL A 155 4.45 9.54 -6.92
N PRO A 156 5.75 9.17 -6.97
CA PRO A 156 6.22 7.98 -6.27
C PRO A 156 5.88 8.06 -4.78
N SER A 157 5.25 7.03 -4.24
CA SER A 157 4.83 7.00 -2.85
C SER A 157 4.80 5.60 -2.22
N PHE A 158 4.97 5.55 -0.91
CA PHE A 158 4.75 4.36 -0.10
C PHE A 158 4.31 4.75 1.31
N CYS A 159 3.78 3.79 2.06
CA CYS A 159 3.31 4.02 3.42
C CYS A 159 4.07 3.17 4.45
N LEU A 160 4.34 3.73 5.62
CA LEU A 160 4.74 3.00 6.82
C LEU A 160 3.63 3.06 7.84
N MET A 161 3.27 1.92 8.40
CA MET A 161 2.27 1.81 9.45
C MET A 161 2.95 1.47 10.78
N ASP A 162 2.63 2.24 11.81
CA ASP A 162 2.90 1.91 13.20
C ASP A 162 1.59 1.53 13.88
N ILE A 163 1.53 0.30 14.39
CA ILE A 163 0.29 -0.31 14.91
C ILE A 163 0.47 -0.53 16.41
N GLN A 164 -0.36 0.14 17.20
CA GLN A 164 -0.31 0.09 18.66
C GLN A 164 -1.71 -0.20 19.22
N GLY A 165 -2.00 -1.47 19.47
CA GLY A 165 -3.32 -1.92 19.95
C GLY A 165 -4.39 -1.67 18.91
N ASP A 166 -5.27 -0.70 19.16
CA ASP A 166 -6.39 -0.29 18.30
C ASP A 166 -6.11 1.03 17.54
N VAL A 167 -4.90 1.57 17.68
CA VAL A 167 -4.45 2.80 17.02
C VAL A 167 -3.48 2.44 15.91
N LEU A 168 -3.73 2.99 14.73
CA LEU A 168 -2.87 2.93 13.56
C LEU A 168 -2.35 4.33 13.26
N VAL A 169 -1.05 4.47 13.11
CA VAL A 169 -0.41 5.69 12.61
C VAL A 169 0.21 5.37 11.26
N LEU A 170 -0.28 6.03 10.22
CA LEU A 170 0.19 5.93 8.85
C LEU A 170 1.13 7.10 8.54
N TYR A 171 2.35 6.79 8.11
CA TYR A 171 3.32 7.74 7.58
C TYR A 171 3.42 7.55 6.08
N VAL A 172 3.13 8.60 5.33
CA VAL A 172 3.08 8.57 3.87
C VAL A 172 4.31 9.27 3.37
N TYR A 173 5.11 8.58 2.57
CA TYR A 173 6.31 9.14 1.95
C TYR A 173 6.00 9.39 0.49
N GLN A 174 6.13 10.64 0.05
CA GLN A 174 5.91 11.04 -1.34
C GLN A 174 7.17 11.71 -1.88
N LEU A 175 7.57 11.38 -3.10
CA LEU A 175 8.70 12.01 -3.77
C LEU A 175 8.20 13.13 -4.67
N ARG A 176 8.20 14.36 -4.17
CA ARG A 176 7.74 15.54 -4.93
C ARG A 176 8.91 16.20 -5.63
N THR A 177 8.77 16.44 -6.93
CA THR A 177 9.74 17.20 -7.72
C THR A 177 9.39 18.68 -7.64
N ASP A 178 10.36 19.51 -7.25
CA ASP A 178 10.19 20.97 -7.25
C ASP A 178 10.25 21.54 -8.69
N ALA A 179 9.89 22.82 -8.85
CA ALA A 179 9.95 23.50 -10.15
C ALA A 179 11.37 23.59 -10.75
N ASN A 180 12.41 23.26 -9.97
CA ASN A 180 13.80 23.25 -10.39
C ASN A 180 14.29 21.83 -10.74
N GLY A 181 13.41 20.82 -10.69
CA GLY A 181 13.75 19.42 -10.97
C GLY A 181 14.40 18.68 -9.80
N ASN A 182 14.48 19.25 -8.59
CA ASN A 182 14.96 18.55 -7.42
C ASN A 182 13.83 17.74 -6.78
N GLU A 183 14.05 16.44 -6.67
CA GLU A 183 13.16 15.56 -5.93
C GLU A 183 13.33 15.81 -4.42
N ASN A 184 12.25 15.89 -3.66
CA ASN A 184 12.28 15.96 -2.19
C ASN A 184 11.26 15.00 -1.59
N VAL A 185 11.62 14.39 -0.46
CA VAL A 185 10.73 13.45 0.23
C VAL A 185 9.83 14.26 1.17
N ALA A 186 8.55 14.34 0.85
CA ALA A 186 7.52 14.86 1.73
C ALA A 186 7.00 13.70 2.60
N VAL A 187 6.73 13.99 3.88
CA VAL A 187 6.17 13.02 4.82
C VAL A 187 4.88 13.58 5.40
N GLU A 188 3.79 12.84 5.23
CA GLU A 188 2.49 13.16 5.82
C GLU A 188 2.13 12.10 6.87
N LYS A 189 1.39 12.51 7.91
CA LYS A 189 1.01 11.63 9.01
C LYS A 189 -0.51 11.61 9.14
N VAL A 190 -1.08 10.41 9.08
CA VAL A 190 -2.51 10.16 9.29
C VAL A 190 -2.65 9.19 10.46
N SER A 191 -3.64 9.39 11.32
CA SER A 191 -3.93 8.48 12.43
C SER A 191 -5.35 7.98 12.35
N PHE A 192 -5.52 6.68 12.55
CA PHE A 192 -6.80 6.02 12.66
C PHE A 192 -6.90 5.32 14.01
N ARG A 193 -8.09 5.35 14.61
CA ARG A 193 -8.41 4.62 15.83
C ARG A 193 -9.68 3.85 15.60
N LYS A 194 -9.64 2.54 15.81
CA LYS A 194 -10.84 1.71 15.68
C LYS A 194 -11.91 2.21 16.66
N PRO A 195 -13.13 2.51 16.19
CA PRO A 195 -14.23 2.90 17.05
C PRO A 195 -14.56 1.75 18.00
N ALA A 196 -14.92 2.09 19.24
CA ALA A 196 -15.40 1.10 20.20
C ALA A 196 -16.65 0.40 19.62
N PRO A 197 -16.82 -0.91 19.83
CA PRO A 197 -18.04 -1.58 19.42
C PRO A 197 -19.21 -0.86 20.09
N ALA A 198 -20.16 -0.37 19.28
CA ALA A 198 -21.38 0.21 19.80
C ALA A 198 -22.04 -0.86 20.68
N GLU A 199 -22.22 -0.58 21.97
CA GLU A 199 -22.99 -1.44 22.86
C GLU A 199 -24.36 -1.63 22.21
N ALA A 200 -24.64 -2.86 21.77
CA ALA A 200 -25.94 -3.24 21.26
C ALA A 200 -26.93 -3.15 22.44
N SER A 201 -27.64 -2.02 22.52
CA SER A 201 -28.81 -1.84 23.37
C SER A 201 -30.03 -2.53 22.78
#